data_AF-A0A1F6NZQ4-F1
#
_entry.id   AF-A0A1F6NZQ4-F1
#
_cell.length_a   1.000
_cell.length_b   1.000
_cell.length_c   1.000
_cell.angle_alpha   90.00
_cell.angle_beta   90.00
_cell.angle_gamma   90.00
#
_symmetry.space_group_name_H-M   'P 1'
#
loop_
_entity.id
_entity.type
_entity.pdbx_description
1 polymer ?
#
loop_
_entity_poly.entity_id
_entity_poly.type
_entity_poly.pdbx_seq_one_letter_code
_entity_poly.pdbx_strand_id
1 'polypeptide(L)'
;MDMEKLGFKKAELSEKQSILIEKLREFEKHPLVKKIIEGVEYGFVKDAKLLCFTESDKFRSMPEVIEILKTYLFDEGEDRPWDRFKRK
;
A
#
# COMPACT_ATOMS: atom_id res chain seq x y z
N MET A 1 -13.94 6.04 -3.61
CA MET A 1 -14.76 5.78 -4.81
C MET A 1 -15.08 4.31 -4.72
N ASP A 2 -16.35 3.92 -4.57
CA ASP A 2 -16.70 2.52 -4.28
C ASP A 2 -16.45 1.65 -5.52
N MET A 3 -15.33 0.92 -5.56
CA MET A 3 -14.92 0.10 -6.71
C MET A 3 -15.91 -1.04 -7.01
N GLU A 4 -16.58 -1.56 -5.99
CA GLU A 4 -17.69 -2.52 -6.14
C GLU A 4 -18.86 -1.96 -6.95
N LYS A 5 -19.18 -0.66 -6.82
CA LYS A 5 -20.24 -0.03 -7.62
C LYS A 5 -19.84 0.19 -9.08
N LEU A 6 -18.55 0.08 -9.39
CA LEU A 6 -18.01 0.19 -10.75
C LEU A 6 -17.88 -1.17 -11.44
N GLY A 7 -18.28 -2.27 -10.78
CA GLY A 7 -18.29 -3.61 -11.37
C GLY A 7 -16.94 -4.34 -11.32
N PHE A 8 -15.96 -3.82 -10.58
CA PHE A 8 -14.69 -4.53 -10.35
C PHE A 8 -14.90 -5.68 -9.38
N LYS A 9 -14.39 -6.86 -9.73
CA LYS A 9 -14.32 -8.01 -8.83
C LYS A 9 -13.04 -7.92 -8.00
N LYS A 10 -13.10 -8.36 -6.74
CA LYS A 10 -11.89 -8.53 -5.91
C LYS A 10 -10.92 -9.47 -6.62
N ALA A 11 -9.64 -9.12 -6.59
CA ALA A 11 -8.58 -9.95 -7.14
C ALA A 11 -8.32 -11.16 -6.24
N GLU A 12 -7.77 -12.24 -6.80
CA GLU A 12 -7.21 -13.33 -6.00
C GLU A 12 -5.94 -12.82 -5.31
N LEU A 13 -6.03 -12.65 -3.99
CA LEU A 13 -4.95 -12.10 -3.18
C LEU A 13 -3.93 -13.18 -2.86
N SER A 14 -2.65 -12.85 -3.02
CA SER A 14 -1.58 -13.68 -2.48
C SER A 14 -1.59 -13.63 -0.94
N GLU A 15 -0.92 -14.60 -0.29
CA GLU A 15 -0.76 -14.60 1.17
C GLU A 15 -0.11 -13.30 1.67
N LYS A 16 0.91 -12.82 0.95
CA LYS A 16 1.60 -11.56 1.23
C LYS A 16 0.65 -10.34 1.15
N GLN A 17 -0.23 -10.30 0.15
CA GLN A 17 -1.22 -9.24 -0.02
C GLN A 17 -2.33 -9.29 1.02
N SER A 18 -2.75 -10.49 1.43
CA SER A 18 -3.73 -10.68 2.49
C SER A 18 -3.20 -10.17 3.83
N ILE A 19 -1.95 -10.51 4.17
CA ILE A 19 -1.28 -10.01 5.39
C ILE A 19 -1.09 -8.49 5.32
N LEU A 20 -0.72 -7.94 4.15
CA LEU A 20 -0.62 -6.49 3.94
C LEU A 20 -1.93 -5.79 4.30
N ILE A 21 -3.05 -6.26 3.74
CA ILE A 21 -4.37 -5.66 3.96
C ILE A 21 -4.77 -5.77 5.43
N GLU A 22 -4.58 -6.94 6.06
CA GLU A 22 -4.88 -7.14 7.47
C GLU A 22 -4.14 -6.15 8.37
N LYS A 23 -2.83 -5.95 8.14
CA LYS A 23 -2.02 -5.00 8.91
C LYS A 23 -2.37 -3.54 8.62
N LEU A 24 -2.69 -3.21 7.38
CA LEU A 24 -3.06 -1.83 7.00
C LEU A 24 -4.46 -1.44 7.48
N ARG A 25 -5.35 -2.40 7.76
CA ARG A 25 -6.72 -2.12 8.23
C ARG A 25 -6.75 -1.30 9.52
N GLU A 26 -5.77 -1.46 10.41
CA GLU A 26 -5.66 -0.65 11.63
C GLU A 26 -5.51 0.86 11.33
N PHE A 27 -5.04 1.19 10.13
CA PHE A 27 -4.80 2.55 9.65
C PHE A 27 -5.78 2.98 8.55
N GLU A 28 -6.88 2.24 8.33
CA GLU A 28 -7.84 2.48 7.23
C GLU A 28 -8.52 3.86 7.29
N LYS A 29 -8.53 4.49 8.48
CA LYS A 29 -9.03 5.86 8.65
C LYS A 29 -8.20 6.88 7.87
N HIS A 30 -6.95 6.56 7.56
CA HIS A 30 -6.10 7.40 6.74
C HIS A 30 -6.45 7.23 5.24
N PRO A 31 -6.79 8.31 4.52
CA PRO A 31 -7.32 8.22 3.16
C PRO A 31 -6.35 7.56 2.17
N LEU A 32 -5.03 7.74 2.35
CA LEU A 32 -4.04 7.08 1.51
C LEU A 32 -3.91 5.59 1.79
N VAL A 33 -4.00 5.18 3.06
CA VAL A 33 -3.93 3.77 3.42
C VAL A 33 -5.15 3.03 2.87
N LYS A 34 -6.33 3.63 3.01
CA LYS A 34 -7.56 3.11 2.39
C LYS A 34 -7.41 2.90 0.89
N LYS A 35 -6.84 3.87 0.17
CA LYS A 35 -6.59 3.74 -1.28
C LYS A 35 -5.60 2.63 -1.61
N ILE A 36 -4.58 2.41 -0.79
CA ILE A 36 -3.64 1.28 -0.95
C ILE A 36 -4.38 -0.04 -0.75
N ILE A 37 -5.17 -0.16 0.31
CA ILE A 37 -5.97 -1.37 0.59
C ILE A 37 -6.89 -1.67 -0.59
N GLU A 38 -7.69 -0.68 -1.03
CA GLU A 38 -8.57 -0.84 -2.19
C GLU A 38 -7.75 -1.23 -3.43
N GLY A 39 -6.65 -0.55 -3.71
CA GLY A 39 -5.78 -0.87 -4.85
C GLY A 39 -5.31 -2.32 -4.83
N VAL A 40 -4.90 -2.83 -3.67
CA VAL A 40 -4.46 -4.24 -3.52
C VAL A 40 -5.65 -5.21 -3.63
N GLU A 41 -6.77 -4.92 -2.97
CA GLU A 41 -7.99 -5.77 -3.00
C GLU A 41 -8.55 -5.99 -4.41
N TYR A 42 -8.43 -4.98 -5.28
CA TYR A 42 -8.91 -5.05 -6.67
C TYR A 42 -7.81 -5.35 -7.69
N GLY A 43 -6.58 -5.68 -7.25
CA GLY A 43 -5.49 -6.08 -8.14
C GLY A 43 -4.71 -4.93 -8.80
N PHE A 44 -5.02 -3.68 -8.46
CA PHE A 44 -4.29 -2.46 -8.84
C PHE A 44 -3.03 -2.24 -7.99
N VAL A 45 -2.23 -3.28 -7.80
CA VAL A 45 -1.00 -3.24 -6.97
C VAL A 45 0.00 -2.21 -7.49
N LYS A 46 0.11 -2.07 -8.82
CA LYS A 46 0.99 -1.07 -9.44
C LYS A 46 0.59 0.36 -9.07
N ASP A 47 -0.71 0.65 -9.04
CA ASP A 47 -1.22 1.98 -8.68
C ASP A 47 -1.02 2.24 -7.19
N ALA A 48 -1.19 1.22 -6.35
CA ALA A 48 -0.87 1.31 -4.91
C ALA A 48 0.63 1.60 -4.67
N LYS A 49 1.52 0.93 -5.42
CA LYS A 49 2.97 1.23 -5.37
C LYS A 49 3.25 2.66 -5.85
N LEU A 50 2.66 3.08 -6.96
CA LEU A 50 2.82 4.44 -7.48
C LEU A 50 2.37 5.50 -6.48
N LEU A 51 1.25 5.27 -5.79
CA LEU A 51 0.75 6.16 -4.75
C LEU A 51 1.75 6.34 -3.60
N CYS A 52 2.47 5.27 -3.23
CA CYS A 52 3.53 5.35 -2.22
C CYS A 52 4.69 6.26 -2.67
N PHE A 53 5.00 6.30 -3.98
CA PHE A 53 6.01 7.22 -4.51
C PHE A 53 5.51 8.66 -4.52
N THR A 54 4.32 8.90 -5.06
CA THR A 54 3.79 10.27 -5.24
C THR A 54 3.45 10.94 -3.91
N GLU A 55 3.01 10.17 -2.91
CA GLU A 55 2.59 10.69 -1.61
C GLU A 55 3.55 10.28 -0.48
N SER A 56 4.81 9.95 -0.80
CA SER A 56 5.80 9.46 0.15
C SER A 56 5.96 10.33 1.41
N ASP A 57 5.92 11.66 1.25
CA ASP A 57 5.97 12.64 2.35
C ASP A 57 4.79 12.53 3.32
N LYS A 58 3.60 12.14 2.84
CA LYS A 58 2.40 12.00 3.67
C LYS A 58 2.49 10.79 4.60
N PHE A 59 3.32 9.81 4.27
CA PHE A 59 3.57 8.64 5.11
C PHE A 59 4.63 8.89 6.18
N ARG A 60 5.35 10.02 6.14
CA ARG A 60 6.50 10.30 7.02
C ARG A 60 6.16 10.27 8.51
N SER A 61 4.93 10.61 8.88
CA SER A 61 4.43 10.55 10.27
C SER A 61 3.92 9.17 10.69
N MET A 62 3.91 8.19 9.79
CA MET A 62 3.40 6.83 10.02
C MET A 62 4.51 5.80 9.74
N PRO A 63 5.56 5.72 10.57
CA PRO A 63 6.68 4.82 10.34
C PRO A 63 6.27 3.34 10.30
N GLU A 64 5.28 2.94 11.12
CA GLU A 64 4.76 1.57 11.12
C GLU A 64 4.13 1.20 9.78
N VAL A 65 3.33 2.11 9.20
CA VAL A 65 2.73 1.93 7.87
C VAL A 65 3.82 1.80 6.81
N ILE A 66 4.87 2.64 6.88
CA ILE A 66 6.00 2.55 5.96
C ILE A 66 6.66 1.17 6.02
N GLU A 67 6.92 0.63 7.21
CA GLU A 67 7.55 -0.68 7.36
C GLU A 67 6.65 -1.82 6.87
N ILE A 68 5.34 -1.74 7.12
CA ILE A 68 4.35 -2.68 6.55
C ILE A 68 4.40 -2.64 5.02
N LEU A 69 4.37 -1.45 4.41
CA LEU A 69 4.40 -1.29 2.96
C LEU A 69 5.71 -1.84 2.38
N LYS A 70 6.86 -1.50 2.96
CA LYS A 70 8.16 -2.03 2.50
C LYS A 70 8.24 -3.56 2.56
N THR A 71 7.62 -4.16 3.57
CA THR A 71 7.70 -5.61 3.81
C THR A 71 6.76 -6.38 2.89
N TYR A 72 5.51 -5.90 2.75
CA TYR A 72 4.44 -6.68 2.13
C TYR A 72 3.94 -6.14 0.78
N LEU A 73 4.10 -4.84 0.50
CA LEU A 73 3.72 -4.26 -0.80
C LEU A 73 4.87 -4.33 -1.82
N PHE A 74 6.09 -4.05 -1.37
CA PHE A 74 7.28 -4.09 -2.22
C PHE A 74 8.00 -5.43 -2.09
N ASP A 75 8.58 -5.89 -3.19
CA ASP A 75 9.41 -7.08 -3.17
C ASP A 75 10.84 -6.76 -2.71
N GLU A 76 11.59 -7.81 -2.39
CA GLU A 76 12.99 -7.66 -2.02
C GLU A 76 13.78 -7.20 -3.24
N GLY A 77 14.58 -6.13 -3.09
CA GLY A 77 15.34 -5.54 -4.19
C GLY A 77 14.58 -4.56 -5.09
N GLU A 78 13.28 -4.34 -4.88
CA GLU A 78 12.56 -3.24 -5.56
C GLU A 78 12.97 -1.86 -5.01
N ASP A 79 12.96 -0.83 -5.87
CA ASP A 79 13.15 0.56 -5.43
C ASP A 79 11.96 0.97 -4.55
N ARG A 80 12.24 1.64 -3.44
CA ARG A 80 11.24 2.07 -2.46
C ARG A 80 11.41 3.55 -2.20
N PRO A 81 10.31 4.31 -2.14
CA PRO A 81 10.38 5.76 -2.00
C PRO A 81 11.13 6.22 -0.74
N TRP A 82 11.11 5.40 0.31
CA TRP A 82 11.71 5.75 1.61
C TRP A 82 13.15 5.26 1.80
N ASP A 83 13.68 4.39 0.93
CA ASP A 83 15.03 3.83 1.13
C ASP A 83 16.13 4.85 0.81
N ARG A 84 15.82 5.86 -0.02
CA ARG A 84 16.72 6.97 -0.34
C ARG A 84 16.99 7.91 0.83
N PHE A 85 16.19 7.86 1.89
CA PHE A 85 16.33 8.74 3.05
C PHE A 85 17.31 8.22 4.12
N LYS A 86 17.83 6.97 4.00
CA LYS A 86 18.79 6.40 4.96
C LYS A 86 20.26 6.80 4.73
N ARG A 87 20.57 7.65 3.75
CA ARG A 87 21.92 8.22 3.57
C ARG A 87 22.00 9.60 4.23
N LYS A 88 22.34 9.66 5.52
CA LYS A 88 23.03 10.79 6.15
C LYS A 88 23.58 10.39 7.51
#